data_AF-M9YBP8-F1
#
_entry.id   AF-M9YBP8-F1
#
_cell.length_a   1.000
_cell.length_b   1.000
_cell.length_c   1.000
_cell.angle_alpha   90.00
_cell.angle_beta   90.00
_cell.angle_gamma   90.00
#
_symmetry.space_group_name_H-M   'P 1'
#
loop_
_entity.id
_entity.type
_entity.pdbx_description
1 polymer ?
#
loop_
_entity_poly.entity_id
_entity_poly.type
_entity_poly.pdbx_seq_one_letter_code
_entity_poly.pdbx_strand_id
1 'polypeptide(L)'
;MIARLLQWAGPVCLLAASLIVFSVSLQRDRAEATAQQAIEQRDQIIRHANSLADELAKERTAQAKLRTTQNALRNELARRRTQIEELKHENQELREWAAQPLPAAARRLRERPALTGADAYRDWLSGRGAVPPAGDGAER
;
A
#
# COMPACT_ATOMS: atom_id res chain seq x y z
N MET A 1 7.23 -62.85 -78.05
CA MET A 1 7.28 -61.55 -77.35
C MET A 1 6.75 -61.61 -75.90
N ILE A 2 5.72 -62.41 -75.60
CA ILE A 2 5.10 -62.51 -74.25
C ILE A 2 6.06 -63.06 -73.17
N ALA A 3 6.91 -64.06 -73.48
CA ALA A 3 7.86 -64.64 -72.52
C ALA A 3 8.96 -63.65 -72.04
N ARG A 4 9.31 -62.66 -72.86
CA ARG A 4 10.33 -61.64 -72.53
C ARG A 4 9.76 -60.53 -71.65
N LEU A 5 8.44 -60.29 -71.69
CA LEU A 5 7.74 -59.36 -70.80
C LEU A 5 7.58 -59.92 -69.39
N LEU A 6 7.39 -61.24 -69.26
CA LEU A 6 7.26 -61.90 -67.96
C LEU A 6 8.56 -61.87 -67.14
N GLN A 7 9.72 -61.84 -67.81
CA GLN A 7 11.04 -61.82 -67.15
C GLN A 7 11.37 -60.49 -66.44
N TRP A 8 10.69 -59.39 -66.81
CA TRP A 8 10.89 -58.07 -66.18
C TRP A 8 9.80 -57.71 -65.16
N ALA A 9 8.73 -58.50 -65.06
CA ALA A 9 7.63 -58.21 -64.13
C ALA A 9 8.07 -58.26 -62.66
N GLY A 10 8.86 -59.27 -62.27
CA GLY A 10 9.42 -59.40 -60.93
C GLY A 10 10.28 -58.22 -60.46
N PRO A 11 11.36 -57.85 -61.20
CA PRO A 11 12.21 -56.73 -60.80
C PRO A 11 11.48 -55.39 -60.81
N VAL A 12 10.55 -55.17 -61.74
CA VAL A 12 9.73 -53.95 -61.78
C VAL A 12 8.84 -53.84 -60.54
N CYS A 13 8.22 -54.94 -60.09
CA CYS A 13 7.43 -54.94 -58.86
C CYS A 13 8.27 -54.67 -57.60
N LEU A 14 9.50 -55.19 -57.53
CA LEU A 14 10.41 -54.92 -56.41
C LEU A 14 10.87 -53.46 -56.37
N LEU A 15 11.17 -52.87 -57.53
CA LEU A 15 11.51 -51.44 -57.63
C LEU A 15 10.32 -50.56 -57.23
N ALA A 16 9.11 -50.90 -57.67
CA ALA A 16 7.90 -50.18 -57.27
C ALA A 16 7.66 -50.27 -55.75
N ALA A 17 7.82 -51.46 -55.16
CA ALA A 17 7.69 -51.65 -53.71
C ALA A 17 8.76 -50.87 -52.94
N SER A 18 10.01 -50.86 -53.40
CA SER A 18 11.10 -50.10 -52.79
C SER A 18 10.84 -48.58 -52.83
N LEU A 19 10.33 -48.06 -53.96
CA LEU A 19 9.98 -46.65 -54.09
C LEU A 19 8.83 -46.26 -53.15
N ILE A 20 7.82 -47.11 -53.01
CA ILE A 20 6.71 -46.88 -52.07
C ILE A 20 7.24 -46.84 -50.64
N VAL A 21 8.04 -47.82 -50.23
CA VAL A 21 8.64 -47.86 -48.88
C VAL A 21 9.47 -46.61 -48.61
N PHE A 22 10.30 -46.18 -49.57
CA PHE A 22 11.10 -44.98 -49.47
C PHE A 22 10.26 -43.69 -49.37
N SER A 23 9.16 -43.60 -50.14
CA SER A 23 8.26 -42.45 -50.04
C SER A 23 7.56 -42.38 -48.68
N VAL A 24 7.18 -43.53 -48.12
CA VAL A 24 6.53 -43.62 -46.80
C VAL A 24 7.52 -43.28 -45.69
N SER A 25 8.78 -43.74 -45.78
CA SER A 25 9.81 -43.37 -44.79
C SER A 25 10.07 -41.86 -44.80
N LEU A 26 10.20 -41.24 -45.98
CA LEU A 26 10.36 -39.78 -46.08
C LEU A 26 9.17 -38.99 -45.51
N GLN A 27 7.94 -39.50 -45.70
CA GLN A 27 6.75 -38.87 -45.11
C GLN A 27 6.75 -38.99 -43.58
N ARG A 28 7.17 -40.14 -43.03
CA ARG A 28 7.30 -40.34 -41.59
C ARG A 28 8.33 -39.41 -40.98
N ASP A 29 9.51 -39.32 -41.58
CA ASP A 29 10.58 -38.43 -41.09
C ASP A 29 10.12 -36.96 -41.04
N ARG A 30 9.36 -36.52 -42.06
CA ARG A 30 8.76 -35.18 -42.08
C ARG A 30 7.68 -35.01 -41.01
N ALA A 31 6.81 -36.00 -40.85
CA ALA A 31 5.76 -35.96 -39.84
C ALA A 31 6.37 -35.89 -38.42
N GLU A 32 7.38 -36.70 -38.13
CA GLU A 32 8.13 -36.69 -36.87
C GLU A 32 8.83 -35.34 -36.64
N ALA A 33 9.50 -34.79 -37.65
CA ALA A 33 10.13 -33.47 -37.56
C ALA A 33 9.10 -32.37 -37.25
N THR A 34 7.94 -32.38 -37.92
CA THR A 34 6.87 -31.40 -37.65
C THR A 34 6.25 -31.58 -36.27
N ALA A 35 6.08 -32.82 -35.81
CA ALA A 35 5.56 -33.12 -34.48
C ALA A 35 6.54 -32.64 -33.39
N GLN A 36 7.84 -32.88 -33.59
CA GLN A 36 8.88 -32.44 -32.67
C GLN A 36 8.95 -30.90 -32.61
N GLN A 37 8.90 -30.24 -33.76
CA GLN A 37 8.85 -28.78 -33.83
C GLN A 37 7.61 -28.22 -33.13
N ALA A 38 6.44 -28.86 -33.29
CA ALA A 38 5.22 -28.44 -32.60
C ALA A 38 5.32 -28.62 -31.08
N ILE A 39 5.96 -29.69 -30.60
CA ILE A 39 6.23 -29.90 -29.16
C ILE A 39 7.18 -28.82 -28.64
N GLU A 40 8.27 -28.52 -29.35
CA GLU A 40 9.23 -27.48 -28.96
C GLU A 40 8.58 -26.10 -28.89
N GLN A 41 7.75 -25.76 -29.89
CA GLN A 41 6.99 -24.51 -29.90
C GLN A 41 5.99 -24.46 -28.74
N ARG A 42 5.25 -25.54 -28.49
CA ARG A 42 4.33 -25.62 -27.35
C ARG A 42 5.08 -25.42 -26.04
N ASP A 43 6.22 -26.07 -25.86
CA ASP A 43 7.00 -25.98 -24.64
C ASP A 43 7.62 -24.58 -24.47
N GLN A 44 8.02 -23.92 -25.56
CA GLN A 44 8.41 -22.50 -25.53
C GLN A 44 7.23 -21.63 -25.09
N ILE A 45 6.05 -21.79 -25.67
CA ILE A 45 4.84 -21.04 -25.31
C ILE A 45 4.51 -21.23 -23.83
N ILE A 46 4.57 -22.47 -23.32
CA ILE A 46 4.33 -22.76 -21.90
C ILE A 46 5.36 -22.04 -21.01
N ARG A 47 6.65 -22.08 -21.37
CA ARG A 47 7.69 -21.36 -20.62
C ARG A 47 7.44 -19.85 -20.62
N HIS A 48 7.10 -19.26 -21.76
CA HIS A 48 6.77 -17.85 -21.86
C HIS A 48 5.52 -17.49 -21.05
N ALA A 49 4.46 -18.30 -21.14
CA ALA A 49 3.24 -18.09 -20.38
C ALA A 49 3.48 -18.15 -18.87
N ASN A 50 4.29 -19.11 -18.40
CA ASN A 50 4.66 -19.21 -16.99
C ASN A 50 5.49 -18.00 -16.53
N SER A 51 6.44 -17.54 -17.35
CA SER A 51 7.23 -16.33 -17.04
C SER A 51 6.33 -15.10 -16.90
N LEU A 52 5.39 -14.91 -17.83
CA LEU A 52 4.43 -13.80 -17.77
C LEU A 52 3.51 -13.89 -16.55
N ALA A 53 3.07 -15.09 -16.18
CA ALA A 53 2.26 -15.31 -14.99
C ALA A 53 3.03 -14.94 -13.70
N ASP A 54 4.30 -15.32 -13.62
CA ASP A 54 5.18 -14.98 -12.50
C ASP A 54 5.43 -13.47 -12.39
N GLU A 55 5.69 -12.81 -13.53
CA GLU A 55 5.85 -11.35 -13.58
C GLU A 55 4.57 -10.63 -13.14
N LEU A 56 3.41 -11.07 -13.62
CA LEU A 56 2.12 -10.50 -13.24
C LEU A 56 1.83 -10.71 -11.74
N ALA A 57 2.21 -11.85 -11.18
CA ALA A 57 2.07 -12.12 -9.74
C ALA A 57 2.95 -11.19 -8.89
N LYS A 58 4.20 -10.96 -9.33
CA LYS A 58 5.11 -10.00 -8.68
C LYS A 58 4.56 -8.57 -8.76
N GLU A 59 4.08 -8.17 -9.93
CA GLU A 59 3.51 -6.84 -10.13
C GLU A 59 2.27 -6.63 -9.26
N ARG A 60 1.33 -7.59 -9.22
CA ARG A 60 0.15 -7.51 -8.35
C ARG A 60 0.52 -7.38 -6.88
N THR A 61 1.53 -8.11 -6.43
CA THR A 61 2.04 -8.01 -5.05
C THR A 61 2.63 -6.63 -4.77
N ALA A 62 3.42 -6.09 -5.70
CA ALA A 62 3.98 -4.75 -5.57
C ALA A 62 2.89 -3.67 -5.57
N GLN A 63 1.89 -3.78 -6.45
CA GLN A 63 0.74 -2.87 -6.49
C GLN A 63 -0.09 -2.94 -5.21
N ALA A 64 -0.33 -4.14 -4.66
CA ALA A 64 -1.04 -4.31 -3.40
C ALA A 64 -0.28 -3.63 -2.25
N LYS A 65 1.05 -3.84 -2.16
CA LYS A 65 1.90 -3.17 -1.17
C LYS A 65 1.83 -1.65 -1.31
N LEU A 66 1.92 -1.13 -2.54
CA LEU A 66 1.84 0.31 -2.80
C LEU A 66 0.50 0.89 -2.34
N ARG A 67 -0.62 0.23 -2.66
CA ARG A 67 -1.96 0.65 -2.22
C ARG A 67 -2.08 0.66 -0.69
N THR A 68 -1.57 -0.37 -0.02
CA THR A 68 -1.56 -0.42 1.45
C THR A 68 -0.76 0.74 2.05
N THR A 69 0.45 1.01 1.53
CA THR A 69 1.27 2.13 1.99
C THR A 69 0.58 3.48 1.71
N GLN A 70 -0.01 3.67 0.54
CA GLN A 70 -0.73 4.90 0.21
C GLN A 70 -1.93 5.14 1.13
N ASN A 71 -2.68 4.09 1.45
CA ASN A 71 -3.81 4.20 2.38
C ASN A 71 -3.33 4.53 3.80
N ALA A 72 -2.26 3.89 4.27
CA ALA A 72 -1.65 4.20 5.57
C ALA A 72 -1.19 5.66 5.64
N LEU A 73 -0.51 6.16 4.59
CA LEU A 73 -0.07 7.55 4.50
C LEU A 73 -1.24 8.54 4.48
N ARG A 74 -2.32 8.24 3.74
CA ARG A 74 -3.52 9.07 3.71
C ARG A 74 -4.17 9.16 5.09
N ASN A 75 -4.28 8.04 5.79
CA ASN A 75 -4.85 8.00 7.14
C ASN A 75 -3.98 8.79 8.13
N GLU A 76 -2.67 8.62 8.08
CA GLU A 76 -1.73 9.36 8.94
C GLU A 76 -1.77 10.86 8.66
N LEU A 77 -1.84 11.28 7.39
CA LEU A 77 -1.99 12.68 7.02
C LEU A 77 -3.31 13.28 7.51
N ALA A 78 -4.41 12.53 7.39
CA ALA A 78 -5.71 12.96 7.93
C ALA A 78 -5.64 13.14 9.45
N ARG A 79 -5.03 12.19 10.17
CA ARG A 79 -4.85 12.26 11.62
C ARG A 79 -4.00 13.46 12.04
N ARG A 80 -2.86 13.67 11.37
CA ARG A 80 -1.97 14.82 11.62
C ARG A 80 -2.67 16.14 11.36
N ARG A 81 -3.50 16.22 10.32
CA ARG A 81 -4.28 17.42 10.03
C ARG A 81 -5.24 17.73 11.17
N THR A 82 -6.02 16.75 11.63
CA THR A 82 -6.93 16.94 12.77
C THR A 82 -6.18 17.38 14.02
N GLN A 83 -5.07 16.71 14.34
CA GLN A 83 -4.25 17.06 15.50
C GLN A 83 -3.70 18.49 15.43
N ILE A 84 -3.28 18.96 14.25
CA ILE A 84 -2.81 20.33 14.07
C ILE A 84 -3.96 21.33 14.28
N GLU A 85 -5.15 21.05 13.78
CA GLU A 85 -6.31 21.94 13.98
C GLU A 85 -6.76 21.98 15.45
N GLU A 86 -6.76 20.84 16.13
CA GLU A 86 -7.04 20.76 17.57
C GLU A 86 -6.03 21.57 18.38
N LEU A 87 -4.73 21.39 18.13
CA LEU A 87 -3.67 22.16 18.80
C LEU A 87 -3.76 23.66 18.53
N LYS A 88 -4.19 24.08 17.33
CA LYS A 88 -4.43 25.50 17.03
C LYS A 88 -5.58 26.05 17.86
N HIS A 89 -6.67 25.29 17.96
CA HIS A 89 -7.84 25.69 18.73
C HIS A 89 -7.51 25.83 20.21
N GLU A 90 -6.87 24.81 20.81
CA GLU A 90 -6.41 24.86 22.19
C GLU A 90 -5.47 26.04 22.44
N ASN A 91 -4.54 26.31 21.51
CA ASN A 91 -3.64 27.45 21.65
C ASN A 91 -4.39 28.79 21.64
N GLN A 92 -5.42 28.92 20.80
CA GLN A 92 -6.27 30.09 20.76
C GLN A 92 -7.05 30.26 22.07
N GLU A 93 -7.67 29.19 22.59
CA GLU A 93 -8.39 29.22 23.86
C GLU A 93 -7.47 29.64 25.02
N LEU A 94 -6.25 29.11 25.09
CA LEU A 94 -5.26 29.49 26.09
C LEU A 94 -4.86 30.96 25.97
N ARG A 95 -4.72 31.48 24.75
CA ARG A 95 -4.43 32.90 24.51
C ARG A 95 -5.58 33.79 24.94
N GLU A 96 -6.82 33.39 24.66
CA GLU A 96 -8.02 34.12 25.07
C GLU A 96 -8.16 34.12 26.61
N TRP A 97 -7.94 32.98 27.26
CA TRP A 97 -7.90 32.87 28.73
C TRP A 97 -6.83 33.77 29.35
N ALA A 98 -5.61 33.77 28.81
CA ALA A 98 -4.52 34.60 29.32
C ALA A 98 -4.76 36.10 29.10
N ALA A 99 -5.54 36.47 28.08
CA ALA A 99 -5.92 37.85 27.81
C ALA A 99 -7.06 38.35 28.72
N GLN A 100 -7.80 37.47 29.40
CA GLN A 100 -8.86 37.90 30.31
C GLN A 100 -8.30 38.68 31.50
N PRO A 101 -8.97 39.78 31.92
CA PRO A 101 -8.53 40.56 33.06
C PRO A 101 -8.62 39.73 34.35
N LEU A 102 -7.62 39.90 35.23
CA LEU A 102 -7.56 39.22 36.52
C LEU A 102 -8.86 39.43 37.33
N PRO A 103 -9.41 38.36 37.94
CA PRO A 103 -10.58 38.45 38.80
C PRO A 103 -10.42 39.52 39.89
N ALA A 104 -11.51 40.16 40.27
CA ALA A 104 -11.48 41.26 41.25
C ALA A 104 -10.80 40.88 42.58
N ALA A 105 -10.95 39.62 43.02
CA ALA A 105 -10.27 39.10 44.21
C ALA A 105 -8.73 39.11 44.05
N ALA A 106 -8.21 38.64 42.92
CA ALA A 106 -6.78 38.64 42.62
C ALA A 106 -6.23 40.07 42.43
N ARG A 107 -6.99 40.97 41.79
CA ARG A 107 -6.62 42.40 41.68
C ARG A 107 -6.54 43.07 43.05
N ARG A 108 -7.52 42.81 43.93
CA ARG A 108 -7.57 43.34 45.31
C ARG A 108 -6.40 42.88 46.18
N LEU A 109 -5.84 41.70 45.92
CA LEU A 109 -4.62 41.22 46.58
C LEU A 109 -3.37 41.96 46.08
N ARG A 110 -3.31 42.25 44.77
CA ARG A 110 -2.18 42.97 44.14
C ARG A 110 -2.20 44.47 44.46
N GLU A 111 -3.37 45.07 44.60
CA GLU A 111 -3.54 46.45 45.06
C GLU A 111 -3.17 46.52 46.55
N ARG A 112 -1.86 46.68 46.81
CA ARG A 112 -1.31 46.83 48.15
C ARG A 112 -1.43 48.29 48.58
N PRO A 113 -2.14 48.62 49.68
CA PRO A 113 -2.03 49.94 50.28
C PRO A 113 -0.59 50.16 50.80
N ALA A 114 -0.18 51.41 50.95
CA ALA A 114 1.09 51.76 51.56
C ALA A 114 1.08 51.36 53.04
N LEU A 115 1.46 50.11 53.32
CA LEU A 115 1.56 49.56 54.66
C LEU A 115 3.01 49.69 55.13
N THR A 116 3.23 50.50 56.15
CA THR A 116 4.52 50.68 56.82
C THR A 116 4.61 49.74 58.02
N GLY A 117 5.40 48.67 57.90
CA GLY A 117 5.68 47.73 58.99
C GLY A 117 4.88 46.42 58.93
N ALA A 118 5.35 45.42 59.68
CA ALA A 118 4.81 44.06 59.68
C ALA A 118 3.45 43.96 60.42
N ASP A 119 3.26 44.73 61.49
CA ASP A 119 1.99 44.75 62.23
C ASP A 119 0.84 45.32 61.38
N ALA A 120 1.09 46.43 60.68
CA ALA A 120 0.13 47.00 59.72
C ALA A 120 -0.23 46.02 58.59
N TYR A 121 0.70 45.14 58.21
CA TYR A 121 0.45 44.10 57.22
C TYR A 121 -0.43 42.97 57.75
N ARG A 122 -0.19 42.51 58.99
CA ARG A 122 -1.03 41.50 59.66
C ARG A 122 -2.45 42.00 59.86
N ASP A 123 -2.62 43.24 60.31
CA ASP A 123 -3.93 43.83 60.58
C ASP A 123 -4.74 44.06 59.29
N TRP A 124 -4.06 44.45 58.20
CA TRP A 124 -4.69 44.57 56.88
C TRP A 124 -5.13 43.22 56.30
N LEU A 125 -4.38 42.14 56.54
CA LEU A 125 -4.77 40.78 56.13
C LEU A 125 -5.92 40.23 56.98
N SER A 126 -5.90 40.45 58.30
CA SER A 126 -6.91 39.92 59.21
C SER A 126 -8.26 40.64 59.10
N GLY A 127 -8.26 41.94 58.77
CA GLY A 127 -9.47 42.74 58.67
C GLY A 127 -10.31 42.50 57.41
N ARG A 128 -9.76 41.88 56.35
CA ARG A 128 -10.48 41.75 55.05
C ARG A 128 -11.42 40.54 54.93
N GLY A 129 -11.53 39.70 55.96
CA GLY A 129 -12.34 38.48 55.92
C GLY A 129 -11.76 37.43 54.97
N ALA A 130 -12.01 36.15 55.26
CA ALA A 130 -11.53 35.06 54.41
C ALA A 130 -12.02 35.24 52.96
N VAL A 131 -11.12 35.07 51.99
CA VAL A 131 -11.51 35.03 50.57
C VAL A 131 -12.48 33.85 50.42
N PRO A 132 -13.71 34.06 49.91
CA PRO A 132 -14.64 32.97 49.69
C PRO A 132 -13.96 31.91 48.81
N PRO A 133 -14.16 30.61 49.07
CA PRO A 133 -13.64 29.57 48.19
C PRO A 133 -14.11 29.88 46.76
N ALA A 134 -13.20 29.73 45.78
CA ALA A 134 -13.55 29.93 44.38
C ALA A 134 -14.70 28.97 44.06
N GLY A 135 -15.89 29.52 43.80
CA GLY A 135 -17.09 28.73 43.61
C GLY A 135 -16.98 27.87 42.36
N ASP A 136 -17.21 26.57 42.52
CA ASP A 136 -17.39 25.60 41.46
C ASP A 136 -18.50 26.07 40.51
N GLY A 137 -18.11 26.43 39.28
CA GLY A 137 -19.01 27.02 38.31
C GLY A 137 -18.54 26.76 36.88
N ALA A 138 -18.33 25.50 36.53
CA ALA A 138 -18.16 25.05 35.16
C ALA A 138 -18.79 23.64 34.97
N GLU A 139 -20.10 23.53 35.21
CA GLU A 139 -20.92 22.46 34.63
C GLU A 139 -22.26 23.06 34.20
N ARG A 140 -22.41 23.28 32.89
CA ARG A 140 -23.62 23.02 32.07
C ARG A 140 -23.35 23.31 30.61
#